data_AF-A0A1S6ET24-F1
#
_entry.id   AF-A0A1S6ET24-F1
#
_cell.length_a   1.000
_cell.length_b   1.000
_cell.length_c   1.000
_cell.angle_alpha   90.00
_cell.angle_beta   90.00
_cell.angle_gamma   90.00
#
_symmetry.space_group_name_H-M   'P 1'
#
loop_
_entity.id
_entity.type
_entity.pdbx_description
1 polymer ?
#
loop_
_entity_poly.entity_id
_entity_poly.type
_entity_poly.pdbx_seq_one_letter_code
_entity_poly.pdbx_strand_id
1 'polypeptide(L)'
;MVKAGLVALLIGVTIIGGLVSRDQWIAYKAESFLRERIRLDSVDAAAVARIEAFGRDCVMACGSRVDIARAAALVVRGQRETDPGIRRAVLNQSVTQLSDIARQDPALAEVWIWWTRARILTGEGDALQMLERSYRVKPFDRTHALWRISVVNDRWADASPGLRVKTLDEAFWYGSVFPPFARNVTAVVSNPSARLALTLRRKSRVGHDQSPERTPIP
;
A
#
# COMPACT_ATOMS: atom_id res chain seq x y z
N MET A 1 5.39 -52.68 18.08
CA MET A 1 4.86 -51.40 18.60
C MET A 1 5.39 -50.14 17.88
N VAL A 2 6.30 -50.22 16.90
CA VAL A 2 6.89 -49.03 16.22
C VAL A 2 6.00 -48.44 15.10
N LYS A 3 5.07 -49.20 14.53
CA LYS A 3 4.24 -48.76 13.38
C LYS A 3 3.17 -47.70 13.72
N ALA A 4 2.67 -47.66 14.96
CA ALA A 4 1.61 -46.73 15.34
C ALA A 4 2.11 -45.28 15.52
N GLY A 5 3.34 -45.10 16.01
CA GLY A 5 3.94 -43.77 16.19
C GLY A 5 4.28 -43.07 14.88
N LEU A 6 4.70 -43.82 13.86
CA LEU A 6 5.06 -43.27 12.54
C LEU A 6 3.83 -42.75 11.77
N VAL A 7 2.69 -43.46 11.90
CA VAL A 7 1.42 -43.06 11.27
C VAL A 7 0.84 -41.80 11.93
N ALA A 8 0.91 -41.68 13.26
CA ALA A 8 0.47 -40.48 13.96
C ALA A 8 1.34 -39.24 13.61
N LEU A 9 2.65 -39.43 13.46
CA LEU A 9 3.57 -38.35 13.04
C LEU A 9 3.32 -37.90 11.60
N LEU A 10 3.07 -38.85 10.67
CA LEU A 10 2.74 -38.56 9.28
C LEU A 10 1.39 -37.84 9.15
N ILE A 11 0.37 -38.24 9.90
CA ILE A 11 -0.94 -37.55 9.91
C ILE A 11 -0.80 -36.14 10.49
N GLY A 12 -0.04 -35.96 11.58
CA GLY A 12 0.24 -34.65 12.17
C GLY A 12 0.98 -33.71 11.21
N VAL A 13 2.01 -34.20 10.51
CA VAL A 13 2.77 -33.42 9.52
C VAL A 13 1.90 -33.08 8.29
N THR A 14 1.01 -33.98 7.86
CA THR A 14 0.12 -33.72 6.72
C THR A 14 -1.00 -32.73 7.06
N ILE A 15 -1.56 -32.79 8.29
CA ILE A 15 -2.58 -31.85 8.75
C ILE A 15 -1.98 -30.46 9.01
N ILE A 16 -0.81 -30.38 9.66
CA ILE A 16 -0.13 -29.11 9.91
C ILE A 16 0.41 -28.51 8.60
N GLY A 17 1.00 -29.32 7.71
CA GLY A 17 1.40 -28.90 6.37
C GLY A 17 0.23 -28.51 5.47
N GLY A 18 -0.93 -29.17 5.63
CA GLY A 18 -2.20 -28.83 4.98
C GLY A 18 -2.82 -27.52 5.46
N LEU A 19 -2.73 -27.23 6.76
CA LEU A 19 -3.16 -25.96 7.35
C LEU A 19 -2.22 -24.81 6.97
N VAL A 20 -0.91 -25.01 7.05
CA VAL A 20 0.10 -24.01 6.64
C VAL A 20 0.00 -23.72 5.13
N SER A 21 -0.23 -24.74 4.29
CA SER A 21 -0.44 -24.52 2.85
C SER A 21 -1.78 -23.89 2.52
N ARG A 22 -2.84 -24.16 3.30
CA ARG A 22 -4.14 -23.49 3.15
C ARG A 22 -4.06 -22.03 3.57
N ASP A 23 -3.42 -21.71 4.68
CA ASP A 23 -3.23 -20.33 5.15
C ASP A 23 -2.27 -19.54 4.25
N GLN A 24 -1.22 -20.17 3.73
CA GLN A 24 -0.34 -19.57 2.73
C GLN A 24 -1.04 -19.40 1.39
N TRP A 25 -1.89 -20.32 0.97
CA TRP A 25 -2.69 -20.20 -0.27
C TRP A 25 -3.79 -19.16 -0.14
N ILE A 26 -4.38 -19.01 1.05
CA ILE A 26 -5.34 -17.98 1.40
C ILE A 26 -4.65 -16.61 1.46
N ALA A 27 -3.49 -16.50 2.10
CA ALA A 27 -2.68 -15.29 2.11
C ALA A 27 -2.22 -14.94 0.69
N TYR A 28 -1.83 -15.93 -0.12
CA TYR A 28 -1.50 -15.77 -1.53
C TYR A 28 -2.71 -15.33 -2.37
N LYS A 29 -3.92 -15.84 -2.11
CA LYS A 29 -5.14 -15.39 -2.78
C LYS A 29 -5.60 -14.03 -2.33
N ALA A 30 -5.45 -13.68 -1.06
CA ALA A 30 -5.73 -12.33 -0.57
C ALA A 30 -4.70 -11.34 -1.15
N GLU A 31 -3.43 -11.74 -1.22
CA GLU A 31 -2.34 -10.96 -1.79
C GLU A 31 -2.43 -10.88 -3.32
N SER A 32 -2.90 -11.93 -4.02
CA SER A 32 -3.21 -11.89 -5.45
C SER A 32 -4.46 -11.07 -5.71
N PHE A 33 -5.50 -11.14 -4.87
CA PHE A 33 -6.69 -10.28 -4.98
C PHE A 33 -6.36 -8.80 -4.73
N LEU A 34 -5.42 -8.53 -3.81
CA LEU A 34 -4.86 -7.20 -3.58
C LEU A 34 -3.93 -6.76 -4.73
N ARG A 35 -3.12 -7.65 -5.32
CA ARG A 35 -2.22 -7.33 -6.45
C ARG A 35 -2.94 -7.19 -7.80
N GLU A 36 -4.00 -7.97 -8.03
CA GLU A 36 -4.63 -8.16 -9.34
C GLU A 36 -5.85 -7.23 -9.55
N ARG A 37 -6.27 -6.46 -8.53
CA ARG A 37 -7.44 -5.56 -8.61
C ARG A 37 -7.23 -4.13 -8.08
N ILE A 38 -6.01 -3.67 -7.81
CA ILE A 38 -5.72 -2.23 -7.61
C ILE A 38 -5.68 -1.52 -8.98
N ARG A 39 -6.78 -1.61 -9.73
CA ARG A 39 -7.37 -0.44 -10.37
C ARG A 39 -8.38 0.06 -9.34
N LEU A 40 -7.97 1.05 -8.55
CA LEU A 40 -8.71 1.52 -7.37
C LEU A 40 -10.12 2.06 -7.69
N ASP A 41 -10.47 2.17 -8.96
CA ASP A 41 -11.79 2.57 -9.45
C ASP A 41 -12.76 1.38 -9.70
N SER A 42 -12.27 0.12 -9.74
CA SER A 42 -13.07 -1.05 -10.18
C SER A 42 -13.46 -2.06 -9.09
N VAL A 43 -13.23 -1.78 -7.81
CA VAL A 43 -13.60 -2.72 -6.72
C VAL A 43 -15.11 -2.66 -6.47
N ASP A 44 -15.94 -3.37 -7.23
CA ASP A 44 -17.41 -3.38 -7.09
C ASP A 44 -17.93 -3.69 -5.67
N ALA A 45 -19.18 -3.35 -5.36
CA ALA A 45 -19.79 -3.59 -4.04
C ALA A 45 -19.81 -5.08 -3.65
N ALA A 46 -19.87 -5.98 -4.63
CA ALA A 46 -19.81 -7.42 -4.39
C ALA A 46 -18.41 -7.87 -3.90
N ALA A 47 -17.34 -7.21 -4.33
CA ALA A 47 -15.99 -7.47 -3.84
C ALA A 47 -15.83 -7.03 -2.37
N VAL A 48 -16.39 -5.88 -2.00
CA VAL A 48 -16.45 -5.41 -0.61
C VAL A 48 -17.20 -6.43 0.25
N ALA A 49 -18.39 -6.87 -0.18
CA ALA A 49 -19.18 -7.86 0.53
C ALA A 49 -18.47 -9.22 0.67
N ARG A 50 -17.72 -9.67 -0.34
CA ARG A 50 -16.90 -10.90 -0.28
C ARG A 50 -15.76 -10.77 0.73
N ILE A 51 -15.09 -9.62 0.81
CA ILE A 51 -14.02 -9.38 1.80
C ILE A 51 -14.60 -9.37 3.22
N GLU A 52 -15.74 -8.72 3.42
CA GLU A 52 -16.43 -8.70 4.72
C GLU A 52 -16.89 -10.10 5.14
N ALA A 53 -17.50 -10.86 4.23
CA ALA A 53 -17.93 -12.24 4.47
C ALA A 53 -16.75 -13.15 4.79
N PHE A 54 -15.71 -13.11 3.95
CA PHE A 54 -14.49 -13.89 4.16
C PHE A 54 -13.85 -13.60 5.51
N GLY A 55 -13.76 -12.32 5.90
CA GLY A 55 -13.23 -11.97 7.20
C GLY A 55 -14.03 -12.60 8.34
N ARG A 56 -15.37 -12.59 8.28
CA ARG A 56 -16.23 -13.19 9.33
C ARG A 56 -15.96 -14.68 9.53
N ASP A 57 -15.56 -15.39 8.47
CA ASP A 57 -15.27 -16.82 8.53
C ASP A 57 -13.83 -17.12 8.99
N CYS A 58 -12.96 -16.11 9.05
CA CYS A 58 -11.51 -16.23 9.26
C CYS A 58 -11.01 -15.74 10.63
N VAL A 59 -11.91 -15.58 11.62
CA VAL A 59 -11.71 -14.80 12.87
C VAL A 59 -10.50 -15.23 13.72
N MET A 60 -9.99 -16.46 13.59
CA MET A 60 -8.91 -16.98 14.43
C MET A 60 -7.60 -17.31 13.68
N ALA A 61 -7.61 -17.45 12.35
CA ALA A 61 -6.47 -18.02 11.61
C ALA A 61 -5.75 -17.01 10.69
N CYS A 62 -6.41 -15.93 10.29
CA CYS A 62 -6.00 -15.20 9.08
C CYS A 62 -5.19 -13.91 9.34
N GLY A 63 -4.89 -13.62 10.62
CA GLY A 63 -3.94 -12.61 11.07
C GLY A 63 -4.28 -11.16 10.70
N SER A 64 -3.34 -10.25 10.98
CA SER A 64 -3.44 -8.79 10.76
C SER A 64 -3.79 -8.39 9.32
N ARG A 65 -3.48 -9.22 8.32
CA ARG A 65 -3.77 -8.95 6.91
C ARG A 65 -5.27 -8.97 6.57
N VAL A 66 -6.05 -9.85 7.17
CA VAL A 66 -7.51 -9.89 6.94
C VAL A 66 -8.20 -8.69 7.57
N ASP A 67 -7.72 -8.25 8.73
CA ASP A 67 -8.24 -7.05 9.39
C ASP A 67 -7.92 -5.78 8.59
N ILE A 68 -6.73 -5.70 7.98
CA ILE A 68 -6.41 -4.62 7.01
C ILE A 68 -7.38 -4.66 5.84
N ALA A 69 -7.65 -5.84 5.26
CA ALA A 69 -8.54 -5.96 4.11
C ALA A 69 -9.98 -5.51 4.44
N ARG A 70 -10.50 -5.88 5.61
CA ARG A 70 -11.79 -5.42 6.12
C ARG A 70 -11.82 -3.90 6.29
N ALA A 71 -10.81 -3.34 6.96
CA ALA A 71 -10.76 -1.92 7.19
C ALA A 71 -10.60 -1.13 5.88
N ALA A 72 -9.83 -1.65 4.91
CA ALA A 72 -9.73 -1.10 3.56
C ALA A 72 -11.06 -1.16 2.79
N ALA A 73 -11.83 -2.23 2.95
CA ALA A 73 -13.16 -2.37 2.36
C ALA A 73 -14.11 -1.27 2.87
N LEU A 74 -14.02 -0.91 4.15
CA LEU A 74 -14.73 0.24 4.71
C LEU A 74 -14.30 1.57 4.08
N VAL A 75 -13.00 1.78 3.81
CA VAL A 75 -12.52 2.98 3.09
C VAL A 75 -13.18 3.08 1.71
N VAL A 76 -13.18 1.97 0.96
CA VAL A 76 -13.78 1.91 -0.40
C VAL A 76 -15.29 2.14 -0.34
N ARG A 77 -15.98 1.53 0.63
CA ARG A 77 -17.41 1.77 0.86
C ARG A 77 -17.68 3.23 1.17
N GLY A 78 -16.95 3.82 2.12
CA GLY A 78 -17.10 5.23 2.51
C GLY A 78 -16.81 6.19 1.36
N GLN A 79 -15.90 5.87 0.44
CA GLN A 79 -15.66 6.69 -0.75
C GLN A 79 -16.85 6.72 -1.72
N ARG A 80 -17.65 5.65 -1.76
CA ARG A 80 -18.80 5.51 -2.67
C ARG A 80 -20.13 5.90 -2.05
N GLU A 81 -20.17 5.99 -0.73
CA GLU A 81 -21.36 6.37 0.00
C GLU A 81 -21.75 7.81 -0.33
N THR A 82 -23.03 7.98 -0.69
CA THR A 82 -23.59 9.28 -1.07
C THR A 82 -24.20 10.00 0.13
N ASP A 83 -24.68 9.26 1.14
CA ASP A 83 -25.17 9.84 2.39
C ASP A 83 -23.99 10.35 3.25
N PRO A 84 -23.92 11.66 3.58
CA PRO A 84 -22.80 12.21 4.33
C PRO A 84 -22.65 11.64 5.76
N GLY A 85 -23.76 11.28 6.40
CA GLY A 85 -23.79 10.71 7.74
C GLY A 85 -23.24 9.29 7.76
N ILE A 86 -23.74 8.43 6.86
CA ILE A 86 -23.26 7.05 6.69
C ILE A 86 -21.80 7.05 6.25
N ARG A 87 -21.44 7.91 5.28
CA ARG A 87 -20.07 8.06 4.79
C ARG A 87 -19.10 8.35 5.95
N ARG A 88 -19.43 9.35 6.79
CA ARG A 88 -18.58 9.71 7.93
C ARG A 88 -18.50 8.57 8.95
N ALA A 89 -19.61 7.91 9.27
CA ALA A 89 -19.62 6.79 10.21
C ALA A 89 -18.72 5.62 9.73
N VAL A 90 -18.86 5.23 8.46
CA VAL A 90 -18.06 4.15 7.84
C VAL A 90 -16.57 4.49 7.81
N LEU A 91 -16.22 5.72 7.42
CA LEU A 91 -14.82 6.16 7.39
C LEU A 91 -14.21 6.24 8.79
N ASN A 92 -14.94 6.74 9.80
CA ASN A 92 -14.46 6.78 11.18
C ASN A 92 -14.26 5.38 11.77
N GLN A 93 -15.13 4.42 11.41
CA GLN A 93 -14.95 3.02 11.76
C GLN A 93 -13.66 2.46 11.15
N SER A 94 -13.41 2.75 9.87
CA SER A 94 -12.17 2.35 9.18
C SER A 94 -10.93 2.96 9.86
N VAL A 95 -10.95 4.26 10.18
CA VAL A 95 -9.86 4.94 10.91
C VAL A 95 -9.57 4.26 12.24
N THR A 96 -10.61 3.91 13.00
CA THR A 96 -10.46 3.23 14.29
C THR A 96 -9.79 1.86 14.11
N GLN A 97 -10.28 1.04 13.18
CA GLN A 97 -9.71 -0.29 12.92
C GLN A 97 -8.26 -0.21 12.45
N LEU A 98 -7.95 0.70 11.53
CA LEU A 98 -6.58 0.86 11.01
C LEU A 98 -5.62 1.36 12.08
N SER A 99 -6.09 2.23 12.99
CA SER A 99 -5.32 2.67 14.16
C SER A 99 -5.00 1.50 15.10
N ASP A 100 -5.98 0.65 15.38
CA ASP A 100 -5.82 -0.52 16.24
C ASP A 100 -4.82 -1.51 15.64
N ILE A 101 -4.98 -1.83 14.35
CA ILE A 101 -4.06 -2.72 13.63
C ILE A 101 -2.64 -2.13 13.62
N ALA A 102 -2.49 -0.84 13.35
CA ALA A 102 -1.18 -0.20 13.29
C ALA A 102 -0.48 -0.14 14.65
N ARG A 103 -1.23 -0.16 15.76
CA ARG A 103 -0.67 -0.30 17.12
C ARG A 103 -0.20 -1.72 17.42
N GLN A 104 -0.93 -2.71 16.93
CA GLN A 104 -0.59 -4.12 17.13
C GLN A 104 0.57 -4.57 16.23
N ASP A 105 0.56 -4.13 14.98
CA ASP A 105 1.55 -4.50 13.96
C ASP A 105 2.02 -3.27 13.16
N PRO A 106 2.89 -2.43 13.74
CA PRO A 106 3.35 -1.19 13.11
C PRO A 106 4.25 -1.43 11.88
N ALA A 107 4.72 -2.66 11.66
CA ALA A 107 5.62 -3.03 10.58
C ALA A 107 4.90 -3.36 9.26
N LEU A 108 3.57 -3.32 9.23
CA LEU A 108 2.79 -3.46 8.00
C LEU A 108 2.69 -2.10 7.29
N ALA A 109 3.13 -2.00 6.05
CA ALA A 109 3.07 -0.73 5.33
C ALA A 109 1.65 -0.41 4.85
N GLU A 110 0.90 -1.45 4.51
CA GLU A 110 -0.44 -1.40 3.96
C GLU A 110 -1.43 -0.71 4.91
N VAL A 111 -1.30 -0.95 6.23
CA VAL A 111 -2.16 -0.29 7.23
C VAL A 111 -1.98 1.23 7.19
N TRP A 112 -0.74 1.72 7.10
CA TRP A 112 -0.45 3.16 7.04
C TRP A 112 -0.97 3.81 5.75
N ILE A 113 -0.94 3.09 4.63
CA ILE A 113 -1.50 3.55 3.35
C ILE A 113 -3.02 3.71 3.44
N TRP A 114 -3.72 2.65 3.87
CA TRP A 114 -5.18 2.69 4.01
C TRP A 114 -5.61 3.71 5.07
N TRP A 115 -4.84 3.83 6.14
CA TRP A 115 -5.12 4.81 7.19
C TRP A 115 -4.98 6.23 6.67
N THR A 116 -3.90 6.52 5.94
CA THR A 116 -3.74 7.79 5.23
C THR A 116 -4.97 8.08 4.37
N ARG A 117 -5.39 7.13 3.52
CA ARG A 117 -6.56 7.31 2.64
C ARG A 117 -7.85 7.58 3.41
N ALA A 118 -8.09 6.88 4.51
CA ALA A 118 -9.25 7.11 5.36
C ALA A 118 -9.24 8.55 5.92
N ARG A 119 -8.10 9.01 6.46
CA ARG A 119 -7.91 10.38 6.97
C ARG A 119 -8.09 11.46 5.90
N ILE A 120 -7.63 11.19 4.67
CA ILE A 120 -7.87 12.07 3.51
C ILE A 120 -9.38 12.26 3.28
N LEU A 121 -10.14 11.17 3.32
CA LEU A 121 -11.57 11.18 3.01
C LEU A 121 -12.43 11.74 4.15
N THR A 122 -11.97 11.67 5.40
CA THR A 122 -12.59 12.34 6.56
C THR A 122 -12.24 13.82 6.66
N GLY A 123 -11.22 14.28 5.91
CA GLY A 123 -10.74 15.67 5.93
C GLY A 123 -9.81 15.98 7.10
N GLU A 124 -9.20 14.96 7.70
CA GLU A 124 -8.35 15.11 8.87
C GLU A 124 -6.91 15.48 8.46
N GLY A 125 -6.35 16.50 9.11
CA GLY A 125 -5.13 17.19 8.67
C GLY A 125 -3.81 16.42 8.86
N ASP A 126 -3.81 15.30 9.58
CA ASP A 126 -2.61 14.50 9.87
C ASP A 126 -2.38 13.35 8.87
N ALA A 127 -3.20 13.24 7.82
CA ALA A 127 -3.11 12.14 6.85
C ALA A 127 -1.68 11.95 6.30
N LEU A 128 -0.96 13.04 6.00
CA LEU A 128 0.40 12.97 5.46
C LEU A 128 1.43 12.42 6.46
N GLN A 129 1.16 12.52 7.77
CA GLN A 129 2.02 11.91 8.79
C GLN A 129 1.94 10.37 8.74
N MET A 130 0.75 9.82 8.49
CA MET A 130 0.58 8.37 8.28
C MET A 130 1.28 7.91 7.00
N LEU A 131 1.26 8.75 5.95
CA LEU A 131 1.95 8.45 4.71
C LEU A 131 3.47 8.41 4.91
N GLU A 132 4.03 9.35 5.67
CA GLU A 132 5.44 9.33 6.05
C GLU A 132 5.82 8.07 6.83
N ARG A 133 4.95 7.58 7.73
CA ARG A 133 5.17 6.31 8.44
C ARG A 133 5.24 5.15 7.46
N SER A 134 4.36 5.11 6.45
CA SER A 134 4.40 4.06 5.42
C SER A 134 5.76 4.00 4.69
N TYR A 135 6.39 5.15 4.44
CA TYR A 135 7.72 5.21 3.84
C TYR A 135 8.84 4.72 4.78
N ARG A 136 8.68 4.84 6.10
CA ARG A 136 9.67 4.32 7.06
C ARG A 136 9.61 2.80 7.14
N VAL A 137 8.40 2.25 7.07
CA VAL A 137 8.14 0.82 7.17
C VAL A 137 8.52 0.08 5.88
N LYS A 138 8.08 0.60 4.73
CA LYS A 138 8.34 -0.02 3.41
C LYS A 138 8.59 1.08 2.37
N PRO A 139 9.83 1.58 2.28
CA PRO A 139 10.21 2.50 1.22
C PRO A 139 10.11 1.78 -0.13
N PHE A 140 9.70 2.51 -1.18
CA PHE A 140 9.69 2.00 -2.55
C PHE A 140 8.85 0.72 -2.76
N ASP A 141 7.62 0.73 -2.23
CA ASP A 141 6.66 -0.36 -2.39
C ASP A 141 5.98 -0.28 -3.75
N ARG A 142 6.29 -1.24 -4.62
CA ARG A 142 5.75 -1.32 -5.98
C ARG A 142 4.23 -1.26 -6.02
N THR A 143 3.56 -1.89 -5.05
CA THR A 143 2.09 -2.00 -5.03
C THR A 143 1.42 -0.65 -4.76
N HIS A 144 2.05 0.20 -3.95
CA HIS A 144 1.44 1.45 -3.47
C HIS A 144 2.13 2.72 -3.99
N ALA A 145 3.27 2.59 -4.69
CA ALA A 145 4.06 3.72 -5.16
C ALA A 145 3.25 4.73 -5.98
N LEU A 146 2.47 4.29 -6.97
CA LEU A 146 1.64 5.21 -7.78
C LEU A 146 0.68 6.03 -6.93
N TRP A 147 0.02 5.37 -5.98
CA TRP A 147 -0.92 6.04 -5.10
C TRP A 147 -0.21 7.04 -4.19
N ARG A 148 0.93 6.67 -3.59
CA ARG A 148 1.74 7.58 -2.76
C ARG A 148 2.22 8.79 -3.54
N ILE A 149 2.74 8.56 -4.75
CA ILE A 149 3.20 9.61 -5.66
C ILE A 149 2.06 10.56 -5.99
N SER A 150 0.88 10.05 -6.35
CA SER A 150 -0.30 10.88 -6.65
C SER A 150 -0.68 11.74 -5.44
N VAL A 151 -0.85 11.13 -4.27
CA VAL A 151 -1.29 11.82 -3.05
C VAL A 151 -0.35 12.96 -2.66
N VAL A 152 0.96 12.72 -2.67
CA VAL A 152 1.93 13.77 -2.30
C VAL A 152 2.00 14.86 -3.36
N ASN A 153 1.87 14.53 -4.64
CA ASN A 153 1.84 15.53 -5.71
C ASN A 153 0.60 16.41 -5.64
N ASP A 154 -0.59 15.83 -5.39
CA ASP A 154 -1.83 16.59 -5.24
C ASP A 154 -1.80 17.49 -4.00
N ARG A 155 -1.08 17.06 -2.95
CA ARG A 155 -0.90 17.80 -1.69
C ARG A 155 0.51 18.35 -1.53
N TRP A 156 1.13 18.75 -2.63
CA TRP A 156 2.54 19.16 -2.62
C TRP A 156 2.84 20.27 -1.62
N ALA A 157 1.95 21.26 -1.51
CA ALA A 157 2.09 22.39 -0.60
C ALA A 157 2.08 21.96 0.88
N ASP A 158 1.26 20.97 1.23
CA ASP A 158 1.09 20.48 2.60
C ASP A 158 2.13 19.40 2.97
N ALA A 159 2.75 18.76 1.98
CA ALA A 159 3.76 17.75 2.19
C ALA A 159 5.04 18.35 2.81
N SER A 160 5.59 17.67 3.82
CA SER A 160 6.87 18.06 4.40
C SER A 160 7.99 18.01 3.36
N PRO A 161 9.08 18.77 3.52
CA PRO A 161 10.24 18.66 2.63
C PRO A 161 10.78 17.23 2.50
N GLY A 162 10.81 16.49 3.61
CA GLY A 162 11.24 15.09 3.63
C GLY A 162 10.32 14.18 2.82
N LEU A 163 8.99 14.37 2.92
CA LEU A 163 8.02 13.60 2.15
C LEU A 163 8.11 13.91 0.65
N ARG A 164 8.26 15.19 0.27
CA ARG A 164 8.48 15.61 -1.12
C ARG A 164 9.70 14.92 -1.72
N VAL A 165 10.83 14.92 -1.02
CA VAL A 165 12.07 14.27 -1.49
C VAL A 165 11.86 12.76 -1.68
N LYS A 166 11.28 12.08 -0.70
CA LYS A 166 10.98 10.63 -0.79
C LYS A 166 10.06 10.30 -1.96
N THR A 167 9.04 11.10 -2.19
CA THR A 167 8.13 10.92 -3.32
C THR A 167 8.82 11.12 -4.65
N LEU A 168 9.69 12.13 -4.78
CA LEU A 168 10.49 12.29 -5.99
C LEU A 168 11.37 11.06 -6.23
N ASP A 169 12.08 10.58 -5.20
CA ASP A 169 12.89 9.36 -5.30
C ASP A 169 12.07 8.15 -5.68
N GLU A 170 10.87 8.00 -5.10
CA GLU A 170 9.98 6.90 -5.43
C GLU A 170 9.45 7.01 -6.86
N ALA A 171 9.16 8.21 -7.36
CA ALA A 171 8.76 8.41 -8.75
C ALA A 171 9.86 8.02 -9.74
N PHE A 172 11.13 8.36 -9.44
CA PHE A 172 12.27 7.94 -10.27
C PHE A 172 12.51 6.43 -10.21
N TRP A 173 12.51 5.86 -9.00
CA TRP A 173 12.63 4.42 -8.81
C TRP A 173 11.50 3.68 -9.54
N TYR A 174 10.25 4.11 -9.34
CA TYR A 174 9.07 3.49 -9.97
C TYR A 174 9.14 3.58 -11.49
N GLY A 175 9.58 4.72 -12.03
CA GLY A 175 9.85 4.88 -13.46
C GLY A 175 10.91 3.90 -13.97
N SER A 176 12.01 3.68 -13.24
CA SER A 176 13.05 2.74 -13.66
C SER A 176 12.57 1.29 -13.72
N VAL A 177 11.68 0.88 -12.80
CA VAL A 177 11.11 -0.47 -12.78
C VAL A 177 9.88 -0.63 -13.69
N PHE A 178 9.27 0.48 -14.13
CA PHE A 178 8.18 0.52 -15.11
C PHE A 178 8.51 1.51 -16.25
N PRO A 179 9.24 1.07 -17.29
CA PRO A 179 9.73 1.95 -18.35
C PRO A 179 8.66 2.80 -19.07
N PRO A 180 7.41 2.33 -19.29
CA PRO A 180 6.36 3.19 -19.84
C PRO A 180 6.03 4.40 -18.95
N PHE A 181 6.13 4.25 -17.63
CA PHE A 181 5.89 5.31 -16.66
C PHE A 181 7.05 6.31 -16.61
N ALA A 182 8.31 5.83 -16.69
CA ALA A 182 9.49 6.71 -16.72
C ALA A 182 9.44 7.79 -17.81
N ARG A 183 8.86 7.47 -18.97
CA ARG A 183 8.73 8.42 -20.08
C ARG A 183 7.79 9.58 -19.75
N ASN A 184 6.80 9.37 -18.88
CA ASN A 184 5.67 10.28 -18.66
C ASN A 184 5.46 10.72 -17.21
N VAL A 185 6.40 10.43 -16.29
CA VAL A 185 6.20 10.70 -14.85
C VAL A 185 5.91 12.17 -14.54
N THR A 186 6.44 13.11 -15.32
CA THR A 186 6.16 14.55 -15.16
C THR A 186 4.82 14.97 -15.76
N ALA A 187 4.34 14.27 -16.77
CA ALA A 187 3.10 14.61 -17.49
C ALA A 187 1.84 14.29 -16.68
N VAL A 188 1.92 13.29 -15.79
CA VAL A 188 0.82 12.86 -14.93
C VAL A 188 0.68 13.69 -13.65
N VAL A 189 1.62 14.59 -13.38
CA VAL A 189 1.60 15.42 -12.18
C VAL A 189 0.84 16.72 -12.44
N SER A 190 -0.30 16.86 -11.77
CA SER A 190 -1.20 18.02 -11.83
C SER A 190 -0.55 19.28 -11.25
N ASN A 191 0.12 19.17 -10.12
CA ASN A 191 0.70 20.30 -9.38
C ASN A 191 1.95 20.87 -10.10
N PRO A 192 1.98 22.17 -10.43
CA PRO A 192 3.09 22.76 -11.18
C PRO A 192 4.42 22.77 -10.41
N SER A 193 4.39 22.96 -9.09
CA SER A 193 5.59 22.94 -8.26
C SER A 193 6.19 21.54 -8.16
N ALA A 194 5.35 20.52 -8.00
CA ALA A 194 5.77 19.12 -8.03
C ALA A 194 6.36 18.74 -9.40
N ARG A 195 5.71 19.18 -10.48
CA ARG A 195 6.18 18.97 -11.86
C ARG A 195 7.55 19.62 -12.08
N LEU A 196 7.73 20.87 -11.66
CA LEU A 196 9.02 21.56 -11.75
C LEU A 196 10.11 20.82 -10.97
N ALA A 197 9.81 20.38 -9.74
CA ALA A 197 10.77 19.63 -8.92
C ALA A 197 11.21 18.31 -9.58
N LEU A 198 10.27 17.56 -10.18
CA LEU A 198 10.58 16.36 -10.96
C LEU A 198 11.46 16.67 -12.18
N THR A 199 11.14 17.75 -12.92
CA THR A 199 11.95 18.17 -14.07
C THR A 199 13.38 18.53 -13.67
N LEU A 200 13.56 19.31 -12.60
CA LEU A 200 14.87 19.70 -12.09
C LEU A 200 15.68 18.47 -11.65
N ARG A 201 15.06 17.55 -10.91
CA ARG A 201 15.73 16.32 -10.45
C ARG A 201 16.10 15.38 -11.59
N ARG A 202 15.31 15.35 -12.67
CA ARG A 202 15.66 14.61 -13.89
C ARG A 202 16.89 15.21 -14.55
N LYS A 203 16.94 16.54 -14.71
CA LYS A 203 18.09 17.24 -15.29
C LYS A 203 19.36 17.07 -14.45
N SER A 204 19.25 17.11 -13.12
CA SER A 204 20.41 16.95 -12.24
C SER A 204 21.05 15.56 -12.33
N ARG A 205 20.26 14.49 -12.55
CA ARG A 205 20.82 13.14 -12.78
C ARG A 205 21.53 13.01 -14.12
N VAL A 206 20.93 13.53 -15.19
CA VAL A 206 21.56 13.51 -16.53
C VAL A 206 22.89 14.26 -16.53
N GLY A 207 23.00 15.36 -15.78
CA GLY A 207 24.26 16.09 -15.63
C GLY A 207 25.35 15.37 -14.82
N HIS A 208 25.00 14.37 -13.99
CA HIS A 208 25.97 13.57 -13.24
C HIS A 208 26.53 12.41 -14.07
N ASP A 209 25.71 11.79 -14.91
CA ASP A 209 26.13 10.70 -15.81
C ASP A 209 26.99 11.20 -17.00
N GLN A 210 27.05 12.51 -17.22
CA GLN A 210 27.90 13.15 -18.23
C GLN A 210 29.18 13.76 -17.65
N SER A 211 29.64 13.32 -16.48
CA SER A 211 30.99 13.69 -16.03
C SER A 211 31.98 13.21 -17.09
N PRO A 212 32.75 14.12 -17.74
CA PRO A 212 33.72 13.72 -18.74
C PRO A 212 34.67 12.74 -18.08
N GLU A 213 34.78 11.58 -18.72
CA GLU A 213 35.79 10.56 -18.50
C GLU A 213 37.09 11.28 -18.12
N ARG A 214 37.51 11.15 -16.85
CA ARG A 214 38.77 11.72 -16.38
C ARG A 214 39.84 11.12 -17.27
N THR A 215 40.34 11.91 -18.20
CA THR A 215 41.44 11.52 -19.07
C THR A 215 42.58 11.09 -18.13
N PRO A 216 43.09 9.84 -18.24
CA PRO A 216 44.21 9.43 -17.43
C PRO A 216 45.36 10.39 -17.72
N ILE A 217 45.84 11.05 -16.67
CA ILE A 217 47.03 11.90 -16.74
C ILE A 217 48.21 10.95 -17.04
N PRO A 218 48.99 11.21 -18.11
CA PRO A 218 50.10 10.36 -18.50
C PRO A 218 51.21 10.30 -17.44
#